data_AF-A0A968S3A8-F1
#
_entry.id   AF-A0A968S3A8-F1
#
_cell.length_a   1.000
_cell.length_b   1.000
_cell.length_c   1.000
_cell.angle_alpha   90.00
_cell.angle_beta   90.00
_cell.angle_gamma   90.00
#
_symmetry.space_group_name_H-M   'P 1'
#
loop_
_entity.id
_entity.type
_entity.pdbx_description
1 polymer ?
#
loop_
_entity_poly.entity_id
_entity_poly.type
_entity_poly.pdbx_seq_one_letter_code
_entity_poly.pdbx_strand_id
1 'polypeptide(L)'
;MDALWDFSFKKFFAPKIAGILYAFGIFFAVLSCLGLIGTNFWIGFLPGVGILIISPIVALFWIICIRIALEGLIAVIRVAEESIEIAKNIKMTADNTNRIP
;
A
#
# COMPACT_ATOMS: atom_id res chain seq x y z
N MET A 1 -18.94 2.40 -5.57
CA MET A 1 -17.92 2.80 -6.57
C MET A 1 -17.37 4.20 -6.29
N ASP A 2 -17.89 4.92 -5.29
CA ASP A 2 -17.47 6.29 -4.94
C ASP A 2 -16.18 6.39 -4.10
N ALA A 3 -15.76 5.30 -3.45
CA ALA A 3 -14.59 5.30 -2.56
C ALA A 3 -13.25 5.47 -3.30
N LEU A 4 -13.18 5.20 -4.61
CA LEU A 4 -11.97 5.42 -5.42
C LEU A 4 -11.81 6.89 -5.87
N TRP A 5 -12.88 7.69 -5.77
CA TRP A 5 -12.90 9.10 -6.17
C TRP A 5 -13.03 10.06 -4.97
N ASP A 6 -13.02 9.55 -3.72
CA ASP A 6 -12.93 10.40 -2.52
C ASP A 6 -11.49 10.89 -2.33
N PHE A 7 -11.05 11.80 -3.19
CA PHE A 7 -9.79 12.55 -3.06
C PHE A 7 -9.76 13.44 -1.79
N SER A 8 -10.88 13.56 -1.08
CA SER A 8 -10.97 14.32 0.16
C SER A 8 -10.63 13.48 1.40
N PHE A 9 -10.43 12.15 1.28
CA PHE A 9 -10.05 11.25 2.38
C PHE A 9 -10.87 11.45 3.67
N LYS A 10 -12.16 11.81 3.58
CA LYS A 10 -12.95 12.16 4.79
C LYS A 10 -13.31 10.95 5.65
N LYS A 11 -13.19 9.74 5.11
CA LYS A 11 -13.26 8.48 5.85
C LYS A 11 -12.00 7.66 5.61
N PHE A 12 -11.40 7.18 6.69
CA PHE A 12 -10.25 6.29 6.66
C PHE A 12 -10.67 4.89 6.12
N PHE A 13 -10.76 4.77 4.80
CA PHE A 13 -11.00 3.51 4.07
C PHE A 13 -9.70 2.76 3.75
N ALA A 14 -8.59 3.21 4.34
CA ALA A 14 -7.24 2.89 3.94
C ALA A 14 -6.86 1.39 3.94
N PRO A 15 -7.29 0.56 4.92
CA PRO A 15 -6.91 -0.85 4.93
C PRO A 15 -7.43 -1.61 3.70
N LYS A 16 -8.64 -1.25 3.22
CA LYS A 16 -9.28 -1.91 2.07
C LYS A 16 -8.65 -1.48 0.74
N ILE A 17 -8.27 -0.21 0.63
CA ILE A 17 -7.58 0.33 -0.56
C ILE A 17 -6.15 -0.18 -0.65
N ALA A 18 -5.44 -0.30 0.48
CA ALA A 18 -4.06 -0.79 0.49
C ALA A 18 -3.94 -2.22 -0.08
N GLY A 19 -4.89 -3.11 0.23
CA GLY A 19 -4.94 -4.45 -0.36
C GLY A 19 -5.15 -4.44 -1.87
N ILE A 20 -6.01 -3.56 -2.39
CA ILE A 20 -6.20 -3.37 -3.83
C ILE A 20 -4.92 -2.86 -4.49
N LEU A 21 -4.26 -1.88 -3.86
CA LEU A 21 -3.05 -1.26 -4.39
C LEU A 21 -1.87 -2.24 -4.40
N TYR A 22 -1.80 -3.12 -3.42
CA TYR A 22 -0.84 -4.23 -3.40
C TYR A 22 -1.07 -5.20 -4.56
N ALA A 23 -2.32 -5.59 -4.79
CA ALA A 23 -2.67 -6.51 -5.89
C ALA A 23 -2.32 -5.90 -7.26
N PHE A 24 -2.63 -4.62 -7.47
CA PHE A 24 -2.20 -3.90 -8.68
C PHE A 24 -0.68 -3.81 -8.77
N GLY A 25 0.00 -3.54 -7.64
CA GLY A 25 1.46 -3.50 -7.56
C GLY A 25 2.13 -4.78 -8.03
N ILE A 26 1.64 -5.93 -7.56
CA ILE A 26 2.11 -7.25 -8.00
C ILE A 26 1.77 -7.45 -9.48
N PHE A 27 0.54 -7.14 -9.89
CA PHE A 27 0.10 -7.30 -11.27
C PHE A 27 1.01 -6.55 -12.26
N PHE A 28 1.32 -5.29 -11.97
CA PHE A 28 2.24 -4.48 -12.79
C PHE A 28 3.69 -4.98 -12.71
N ALA A 29 4.15 -5.48 -11.55
CA ALA A 29 5.48 -6.06 -11.43
C ALA A 29 5.64 -7.30 -12.33
N VAL A 30 4.65 -8.19 -12.31
CA VAL A 30 4.63 -9.39 -13.16
C VAL A 30 4.53 -9.01 -14.63
N LEU A 31 3.62 -8.11 -14.98
CA LEU A 31 3.44 -7.66 -16.36
C LEU A 31 4.70 -7.00 -16.92
N SER A 32 5.36 -6.16 -16.12
CA SER A 32 6.63 -5.53 -16.50
C SER A 32 7.75 -6.56 -16.68
N CYS A 33 7.81 -7.57 -15.80
CA CYS A 33 8.77 -8.66 -15.90
C CYS A 33 8.60 -9.44 -17.22
N LEU A 34 7.36 -9.86 -17.54
CA LEU A 34 7.06 -10.54 -18.80
C LEU A 34 7.37 -9.67 -20.02
N GLY A 35 7.02 -8.38 -19.97
CA GLY A 35 7.30 -7.44 -21.04
C GLY A 35 8.80 -7.27 -21.28
N LEU A 36 9.59 -7.11 -20.22
CA LEU A 36 11.05 -6.98 -20.30
C LEU A 36 11.71 -8.25 -20.82
N ILE A 37 11.29 -9.42 -20.36
CA ILE A 37 11.80 -10.69 -20.88
C ILE A 37 11.54 -10.78 -22.39
N GLY A 38 10.30 -10.54 -22.81
CA GLY A 38 9.91 -10.58 -24.22
C GLY A 38 10.76 -9.64 -25.07
N THR A 39 10.82 -8.35 -24.73
CA THR A 39 11.57 -7.35 -25.53
C THR A 39 13.06 -7.63 -25.60
N ASN A 40 13.69 -8.17 -24.55
CA ASN A 40 15.12 -8.47 -24.57
C ASN A 40 15.46 -9.72 -25.39
N PHE A 41 14.58 -10.71 -25.45
CA PHE A 41 14.77 -11.84 -26.37
C PHE A 41 14.66 -11.44 -27.85
N TRP A 42 13.94 -10.36 -28.17
CA TRP A 42 13.91 -9.79 -29.52
C TRP A 42 15.23 -9.09 -29.89
N ILE A 43 15.95 -8.54 -28.92
CA ILE A 43 17.26 -7.91 -29.14
C ILE A 43 18.33 -8.99 -29.37
N GLY A 44 18.26 -10.10 -28.64
CA GLY A 44 19.13 -11.25 -28.84
C GLY A 44 19.09 -12.27 -27.71
N PHE A 45 19.73 -13.41 -27.93
CA PHE A 45 19.75 -14.51 -26.97
C PHE A 45 20.43 -14.14 -25.64
N LEU A 46 21.62 -13.56 -25.70
CA LEU A 46 22.41 -13.21 -24.51
C LEU A 46 21.72 -12.16 -23.60
N PRO A 47 21.18 -11.03 -24.12
CA PRO A 47 20.42 -10.10 -23.29
C PRO A 47 19.11 -10.69 -22.76
N GLY A 48 18.43 -11.56 -23.54
CA GLY A 48 17.25 -12.28 -23.08
C GLY A 48 17.52 -13.19 -21.87
N VAL A 49 18.61 -13.95 -21.90
CA VAL A 49 19.03 -14.80 -20.77
C VAL A 49 19.47 -13.94 -19.58
N GLY A 50 20.19 -12.84 -19.81
CA GLY A 50 20.59 -11.92 -18.76
C GLY A 50 19.39 -11.34 -18.00
N ILE A 51 18.38 -10.83 -18.72
CA ILE A 51 17.20 -10.27 -18.08
C ILE A 51 16.34 -11.33 -17.38
N LEU A 52 16.35 -12.58 -17.87
CA LEU A 52 15.61 -13.68 -17.24
C LEU A 52 16.08 -13.95 -15.80
N ILE A 53 17.37 -13.73 -15.51
CA ILE A 53 17.96 -13.90 -14.17
C ILE A 53 17.82 -12.62 -13.33
N ILE A 54 17.93 -11.44 -13.95
CA ILE A 54 17.88 -10.15 -13.24
C ILE A 54 16.44 -9.73 -12.91
N SER A 55 15.48 -10.00 -13.81
CA SER A 55 14.09 -9.55 -13.65
C SER A 55 13.38 -10.08 -12.41
N PRO A 56 13.56 -11.34 -11.95
CA PRO A 56 12.97 -11.81 -10.69
C PRO A 56 13.53 -11.07 -9.47
N ILE A 57 14.83 -10.73 -9.48
CA ILE A 57 15.48 -9.98 -8.39
C ILE A 57 14.89 -8.58 -8.32
N VAL A 58 14.76 -7.90 -9.47
CA VAL A 58 14.15 -6.57 -9.55
C VAL A 58 12.68 -6.61 -9.16
N ALA A 59 11.93 -7.62 -9.60
CA ALA A 59 10.52 -7.79 -9.22
C ALA A 59 10.34 -8.01 -7.71
N LEU A 60 11.19 -8.84 -7.09
CA LEU A 60 11.19 -9.02 -5.64
C LEU A 60 11.48 -7.72 -4.91
N PHE A 61 12.49 -6.97 -5.34
CA PHE A 61 12.80 -5.67 -4.77
C PHE A 61 11.61 -4.71 -4.86
N TRP A 62 10.96 -4.64 -6.02
CA TRP A 62 9.76 -3.84 -6.22
C TRP A 62 8.60 -4.24 -5.29
N ILE A 63 8.36 -5.55 -5.14
CA ILE A 63 7.32 -6.09 -4.25
C ILE A 63 7.60 -5.73 -2.78
N ILE A 64 8.87 -5.76 -2.36
CA ILE A 64 9.28 -5.36 -1.01
C ILE A 64 9.04 -3.86 -0.80
N CYS A 65 9.43 -3.02 -1.76
CA CYS A 65 9.22 -1.58 -1.68
C CYS A 65 7.75 -1.21 -1.54
N ILE A 66 6.86 -1.83 -2.32
CA ILE A 66 5.42 -1.55 -2.20
C ILE A 66 4.84 -2.07 -0.89
N ARG A 67 5.35 -3.19 -0.35
CA ARG A 67 4.98 -3.69 0.99
C ARG A 67 5.28 -2.67 2.06
N ILE A 68 6.52 -2.16 2.08
CA ILE A 68 6.98 -1.17 3.05
C ILE A 68 6.16 0.13 2.92
N ALA A 69 5.92 0.60 1.70
CA ALA A 69 5.13 1.80 1.46
C ALA A 69 3.68 1.67 1.96
N LEU A 70 3.05 0.53 1.70
CA LEU A 70 1.68 0.26 2.14
C LEU A 70 1.58 0.09 3.65
N GLU A 71 2.53 -0.62 4.27
CA GLU A 71 2.61 -0.74 5.73
C GLU A 71 2.79 0.63 6.39
N GLY A 72 3.67 1.47 5.85
CA GLY A 72 3.85 2.84 6.31
C GLY A 72 2.58 3.67 6.18
N LEU A 73 1.89 3.60 5.03
CA LEU A 73 0.63 4.30 4.80
C LEU A 73 -0.45 3.88 5.82
N ILE A 74 -0.63 2.57 6.01
CA ILE A 74 -1.60 2.03 6.97
C ILE A 74 -1.22 2.45 8.39
N ALA A 75 0.07 2.41 8.75
CA ALA A 75 0.53 2.78 10.09
C ALA A 75 0.24 4.25 10.41
N VAL A 76 0.54 5.17 9.49
CA VAL A 76 0.25 6.61 9.68
C VAL A 76 -1.24 6.84 9.87
N ILE A 77 -2.07 6.16 9.07
CA ILE A 77 -3.53 6.31 9.14
C ILE A 77 -4.07 5.75 10.46
N ARG A 78 -3.60 4.59 10.90
CA ARG A 78 -4.00 4.00 12.18
C ARG A 78 -3.61 4.89 13.36
N VAL A 79 -2.43 5.52 13.34
CA VAL A 79 -2.01 6.48 14.37
C VAL A 79 -2.94 7.70 14.41
N ALA A 80 -3.38 8.19 13.25
CA ALA A 80 -4.33 9.30 13.18
C ALA A 80 -5.72 8.92 13.76
N GLU A 81 -6.21 7.71 13.46
CA GLU A 81 -7.47 7.19 14.01
C GLU A 81 -7.41 7.05 15.54
N GLU A 82 -6.35 6.41 16.06
CA GLU A 82 -6.13 6.24 17.50
C GLU A 82 -6.05 7.59 18.22
N SER A 83 -5.41 8.59 17.61
CA SER A 83 -5.33 9.95 18.18
C SER A 83 -6.70 10.61 18.36
N ILE A 84 -7.62 10.41 17.40
CA ILE A 84 -9.00 10.92 17.47
C ILE A 84 -9.79 10.18 18.55
N GLU A 85 -9.61 8.86 18.64
CA GLU A 85 -10.28 8.02 19.65
C GLU A 85 -9.85 8.40 21.07
N ILE A 86 -8.55 8.61 21.30
CA ILE A 86 -8.01 9.07 22.59
C ILE A 86 -8.65 10.40 23.00
N ALA A 87 -8.72 11.38 22.09
CA ALA A 87 -9.34 12.67 22.37
C ALA A 87 -10.83 12.55 22.72
N LYS A 88 -11.55 11.64 22.06
CA LYS A 88 -12.97 11.36 22.34
C LYS A 88 -13.15 10.71 23.73
N ASN A 89 -12.30 9.74 24.07
CA ASN A 89 -12.34 9.04 25.35
C ASN A 89 -12.02 9.98 26.52
N ILE A 90 -11.04 10.88 26.36
CA ILE A 90 -10.73 11.90 27.38
C ILE A 90 -11.94 12.81 27.66
N LYS A 91 -12.67 13.24 26.63
CA LYS A 91 -13.90 14.04 26.81
C LYS A 91 -14.99 13.28 27.55
N MET A 92 -15.18 11.99 27.23
CA MET A 92 -16.19 11.16 27.92
C MET A 92 -15.83 10.93 29.39
N THR A 93 -14.54 10.70 29.70
CA THR A 93 -14.08 10.57 31.10
C THR A 93 -14.25 11.89 31.86
N ALA A 94 -13.94 13.03 31.24
CA ALA A 94 -14.14 14.33 31.87
C ALA A 94 -15.62 14.64 32.16
N ASP A 95 -16.52 14.31 31.22
CA ASP A 95 -17.97 14.46 31.43
C ASP A 95 -18.46 13.53 32.55
N ASN A 96 -18.01 12.26 32.57
CA ASN A 96 -18.40 11.30 33.61
C ASN A 96 -17.90 11.73 35.00
N THR A 97 -16.69 12.27 35.13
CA THR A 97 -16.19 12.82 36.42
C THR A 97 -17.04 14.00 36.90
N ASN A 98 -17.53 14.85 35.99
CA ASN A 98 -18.39 15.98 36.34
C ASN A 98 -19.83 15.55 36.71
N ARG A 99 -20.20 14.28 36.50
CA ARG A 99 -21.50 13.72 36.89
C ARG A 99 -21.48 12.94 38.21
N ILE A 100 -20.32 12.82 38.85
CA ILE A 100 -20.20 12.22 40.19
C ILE A 100 -20.35 13.37 41.21
N PRO A 101 -21.37 13.34 42.10
CA PRO A 101 -21.62 14.43 43.06
C PRO A 101 -20.54 14.57 44.12
#